data_AF-A0A3D3ZUR6-F1
#
_entry.id   AF-A0A3D3ZUR6-F1
#
_cell.length_a   1.000
_cell.length_b   1.000
_cell.length_c   1.000
_cell.angle_alpha   90.00
_cell.angle_beta   90.00
_cell.angle_gamma   90.00
#
_symmetry.space_group_name_H-M   'P 1'
#
loop_
_entity.id
_entity.type
_entity.pdbx_description
1 polymer ?
#
loop_
_entity_poly.entity_id
_entity_poly.type
_entity_poly.pdbx_seq_one_letter_code
_entity_poly.pdbx_strand_id
1 'polypeptide(L)'
;MPTFYGTEVTSRLMLGTAQYPSPAILADAFRRSGAGIATVSVRREAGGDQAGQDFWALIRDLGVAVLPNTAGCYSVREAVTTAQMARELFDTNWIKLEVI
;
A
#
# COMPACT_ATOMS: atom_id res chain seq x y z
N MET A 1 -16.66 0.28 13.62
CA MET A 1 -15.53 0.38 12.66
C MET A 1 -16.05 -0.04 11.29
N PRO A 2 -15.66 0.60 10.17
CA PRO A 2 -16.05 0.14 8.84
C PRO A 2 -15.46 -1.25 8.55
N THR A 3 -16.22 -2.07 7.81
CA THR A 3 -15.82 -3.42 7.41
C THR A 3 -15.73 -3.48 5.89
N PHE A 4 -14.59 -3.91 5.37
CA PHE A 4 -14.36 -4.13 3.94
C PHE A 4 -14.08 -5.61 3.72
N TYR A 5 -14.90 -6.29 2.92
CA TYR A 5 -14.70 -7.70 2.56
C TYR A 5 -14.40 -8.64 3.76
N GLY A 6 -15.07 -8.40 4.90
CA GLY A 6 -14.88 -9.19 6.13
C GLY A 6 -13.77 -8.70 7.07
N THR A 7 -12.98 -7.69 6.68
CA THR A 7 -11.95 -7.09 7.53
C THR A 7 -12.45 -5.79 8.14
N GLU A 8 -12.45 -5.69 9.46
CA GLU A 8 -12.70 -4.43 10.16
C GLU A 8 -11.46 -3.53 10.08
N VAL A 9 -11.65 -2.25 9.76
CA VAL A 9 -10.57 -1.25 9.75
C VAL A 9 -10.88 -0.10 10.69
N THR A 10 -9.84 0.49 11.26
CA THR A 10 -9.96 1.52 12.32
C THR A 10 -10.58 2.83 11.84
N SER A 11 -10.48 3.13 10.54
CA SER A 11 -10.94 4.38 9.96
C SER A 11 -11.37 4.22 8.49
N ARG A 12 -12.29 5.10 8.05
CA ARG A 12 -12.70 5.19 6.63
C ARG A 12 -11.66 5.92 5.77
N LEU A 13 -10.72 6.63 6.40
CA LEU A 13 -9.66 7.34 5.69
C LEU A 13 -8.58 6.36 5.25
N MET A 14 -8.25 6.41 3.96
CA MET A 14 -7.13 5.69 3.35
C MET A 14 -6.09 6.72 2.89
N LEU A 15 -4.81 6.43 3.06
CA LEU A 15 -3.72 7.29 2.59
C LEU A 15 -2.78 6.55 1.65
N GLY A 16 -2.23 7.27 0.67
CA GLY A 16 -1.08 6.82 -0.09
C GLY A 16 0.21 6.95 0.71
N THR A 17 1.25 6.23 0.27
CA THR A 17 2.57 6.22 0.90
C THR A 17 3.66 6.90 0.07
N ALA A 18 3.33 7.34 -1.15
CA ALA A 18 4.25 8.03 -2.03
C ALA A 18 4.25 9.55 -1.81
N GLN A 19 5.30 10.24 -2.28
CA GLN A 19 5.43 11.70 -2.31
C GLN A 19 5.48 12.41 -0.94
N TYR A 20 5.78 11.68 0.13
CA TYR A 20 6.12 12.30 1.42
C TYR A 20 7.56 12.79 1.40
N PRO A 21 7.87 13.95 2.02
CA PRO A 21 9.24 14.46 2.04
C PRO A 21 10.22 13.56 2.82
N SER A 22 9.73 12.70 3.72
CA SER A 22 10.53 11.69 4.41
C SER A 22 9.67 10.55 4.99
N PRO A 23 10.27 9.39 5.31
CA PRO A 23 9.64 8.31 6.07
C PRO A 23 9.01 8.75 7.40
N ALA A 24 9.67 9.67 8.12
CA ALA A 24 9.18 10.18 9.39
C ALA A 24 7.89 11.00 9.22
N ILE A 25 7.79 11.80 8.15
CA ILE A 25 6.59 12.58 7.85
C ILE A 25 5.45 11.66 7.39
N LEU A 26 5.75 10.61 6.62
CA LEU A 26 4.77 9.57 6.29
C LEU A 26 4.18 8.93 7.55
N ALA A 27 5.03 8.45 8.48
CA ALA A 27 4.58 7.86 9.73
C ALA A 27 3.75 8.85 10.59
N ASP A 28 4.17 10.10 10.66
CA ASP A 28 3.43 11.13 11.39
C ASP A 28 2.08 11.46 10.76
N ALA A 29 1.99 11.49 9.43
CA ALA A 29 0.73 11.68 8.73
C ALA A 29 -0.28 10.56 9.06
N PHE A 30 0.15 9.30 9.09
CA PHE A 30 -0.70 8.18 9.51
C PHE A 30 -1.13 8.31 10.97
N ARG A 31 -0.18 8.56 11.88
CA ARG A 31 -0.46 8.69 13.32
C ARG A 31 -1.46 9.80 13.62
N ARG A 32 -1.30 10.96 12.99
CA ARG A 32 -2.14 12.14 13.24
C ARG A 32 -3.49 12.07 12.55
N SER A 33 -3.55 11.50 11.34
CA SER A 33 -4.81 11.38 10.59
C SER A 33 -5.68 10.22 11.07
N GLY A 34 -5.09 9.21 11.72
CA GLY A 34 -5.78 7.98 12.08
C GLY A 34 -6.25 7.19 10.87
N ALA A 35 -5.56 7.30 9.73
CA ALA A 35 -5.88 6.52 8.53
C ALA A 35 -5.83 5.02 8.83
N GLY A 36 -6.82 4.27 8.33
CA GLY A 36 -6.98 2.85 8.64
C GLY A 36 -6.41 1.90 7.59
N ILE A 37 -6.04 2.44 6.42
CA ILE A 37 -5.51 1.68 5.28
C ILE A 37 -4.38 2.48 4.62
N ALA A 38 -3.26 1.81 4.35
CA ALA A 38 -2.15 2.33 3.56
C ALA A 38 -2.17 1.76 2.14
N THR A 39 -2.18 2.62 1.12
CA THR A 39 -2.06 2.18 -0.28
C THR A 39 -0.61 2.22 -0.73
N VAL A 40 -0.13 1.12 -1.33
CA VAL A 40 1.28 0.93 -1.72
C VAL A 40 1.39 0.54 -3.19
N SER A 41 2.41 1.05 -3.88
CA SER A 41 2.70 0.66 -5.28
C SER A 41 3.70 -0.49 -5.31
N VAL A 42 3.35 -1.59 -5.98
CA VAL A 42 4.25 -2.75 -6.13
C VAL A 42 5.50 -2.41 -6.94
N ARG A 43 5.38 -1.53 -7.94
CA ARG A 43 6.46 -1.24 -8.90
C ARG A 43 7.56 -0.35 -8.31
N ARG A 44 7.22 0.60 -7.45
CA ARG A 44 8.20 1.56 -6.91
C ARG A 44 9.06 0.98 -5.79
N GLU A 45 8.51 0.01 -5.07
CA GLU A 45 9.08 -0.49 -3.82
C GLU A 45 9.75 -1.87 -3.97
N ALA A 46 9.70 -2.45 -5.18
CA ALA A 46 10.39 -3.69 -5.55
C ALA A 46 11.83 -3.47 -6.07
N GLY A 47 12.35 -2.25 -6.01
CA GLY A 47 13.77 -1.98 -6.29
C GLY A 47 14.63 -2.66 -5.23
N GLY A 48 15.31 -3.74 -5.61
CA GLY A 48 15.95 -4.73 -4.73
C GLY A 48 17.16 -4.29 -3.91
N ASP A 49 17.21 -3.04 -3.47
CA ASP A 49 18.23 -2.49 -2.57
C ASP A 49 17.72 -2.39 -1.12
N GLN A 50 18.63 -2.10 -0.19
CA GLN A 50 18.35 -1.85 1.24
C GLN A 50 17.15 -0.90 1.46
N ALA A 51 16.96 0.08 0.56
CA ALA A 51 15.86 1.05 0.61
C ALA A 51 14.45 0.42 0.56
N GLY A 52 14.28 -0.68 -0.19
CA GLY A 52 12.99 -1.39 -0.24
C GLY A 52 12.67 -2.04 1.11
N GLN A 53 13.67 -2.64 1.76
CA GLN A 53 13.49 -3.29 3.06
C GLN A 53 13.09 -2.29 4.16
N ASP A 54 13.73 -1.12 4.17
CA ASP A 54 13.44 -0.07 5.14
C ASP A 54 12.02 0.51 4.94
N PHE A 55 11.60 0.68 3.68
CA PHE A 55 10.22 1.06 3.37
C PHE A 55 9.21 0.01 3.85
N TRP A 56 9.49 -1.28 3.66
CA TRP A 56 8.60 -2.33 4.13
C TRP A 56 8.51 -2.42 5.65
N ALA A 57 9.63 -2.21 6.35
CA ALA A 57 9.63 -2.10 7.80
C ALA A 57 8.72 -0.95 8.26
N LEU A 58 8.86 0.23 7.62
CA LEU A 58 8.01 1.38 7.90
C LEU A 58 6.52 1.10 7.70
N ILE A 59 6.13 0.47 6.57
CA ILE A 59 4.71 0.16 6.30
C ILE A 59 4.15 -0.82 7.33
N ARG A 60 4.92 -1.82 7.74
CA ARG A 60 4.49 -2.75 8.81
C ARG A 60 4.32 -2.01 10.15
N ASP A 61 5.23 -1.09 10.46
CA ASP A 61 5.20 -0.30 11.71
C ASP A 61 4.02 0.68 11.77
N LEU A 62 3.38 1.01 10.63
CA LEU A 62 2.13 1.78 10.63
C LEU A 62 0.99 1.02 11.32
N GLY A 63 1.02 -0.31 11.34
CA GLY A 63 0.00 -1.14 12.01
C GLY A 63 -1.40 -1.05 11.37
N VAL A 64 -1.48 -0.68 10.09
CA VAL A 64 -2.74 -0.52 9.34
C VAL A 64 -2.84 -1.57 8.24
N ALA A 65 -4.06 -1.81 7.75
CA ALA A 65 -4.25 -2.71 6.61
C ALA A 65 -3.56 -2.16 5.35
N VAL A 66 -2.93 -3.04 4.58
CA VAL A 66 -2.24 -2.67 3.34
C VAL A 66 -3.13 -2.95 2.13
N LEU A 67 -3.25 -1.97 1.25
CA LEU A 67 -3.99 -2.05 -0.01
C LEU A 67 -3.04 -1.79 -1.19
N PRO A 68 -2.43 -2.84 -1.77
CA PRO A 68 -1.56 -2.67 -2.92
C PRO A 68 -2.34 -2.16 -4.13
N ASN A 69 -1.64 -1.47 -5.04
CA ASN A 69 -2.23 -0.92 -6.27
C ASN A 69 -1.45 -1.32 -7.53
N THR A 70 -2.13 -1.18 -8.67
CA THR A 70 -1.55 -1.42 -10.00
C THR A 70 -1.10 -0.12 -10.68
N ALA A 71 -0.69 0.89 -9.91
CA ALA A 71 -0.29 2.19 -10.45
C ALA A 71 0.79 2.06 -11.53
N GLY A 72 0.62 2.81 -12.62
CA GLY A 72 1.54 2.79 -13.77
C GLY A 72 1.36 1.60 -14.72
N CYS A 73 0.27 0.85 -14.60
CA CYS A 73 -0.12 -0.15 -15.61
C CYS A 73 -0.96 0.50 -16.72
N TYR A 74 -0.61 0.22 -17.98
CA TYR A 74 -1.31 0.75 -19.17
C TYR A 74 -2.14 -0.32 -19.90
N SER A 75 -2.14 -1.55 -19.40
CA SER A 75 -2.89 -2.65 -19.98
C SER A 75 -3.46 -3.56 -18.89
N VAL A 76 -4.54 -4.27 -19.24
CA VAL A 76 -5.14 -5.29 -18.35
C VAL A 76 -4.10 -6.35 -17.98
N ARG A 77 -3.28 -6.76 -18.94
CA ARG A 77 -2.21 -7.74 -18.70
C ARG A 77 -1.25 -7.25 -17.61
N GLU A 78 -0.77 -6.02 -17.72
CA GLU A 78 0.13 -5.44 -16.73
C GLU A 78 -0.52 -5.31 -15.34
N ALA A 79 -1.79 -4.89 -15.29
CA ALA A 79 -2.50 -4.73 -14.03
C ALA A 79 -2.71 -6.09 -13.34
N VAL A 80 -3.11 -7.12 -14.08
CA VAL A 80 -3.30 -8.48 -13.56
C VAL A 80 -1.97 -9.07 -13.08
N THR A 81 -0.89 -8.93 -13.85
CA THR A 81 0.45 -9.39 -13.41
C THR A 81 0.88 -8.65 -12.13
N THR A 82 0.70 -7.33 -12.07
CA THR A 82 1.05 -6.54 -10.88
C THR A 82 0.21 -6.94 -9.66
N ALA A 83 -1.07 -7.26 -9.86
CA ALA A 83 -1.94 -7.73 -8.79
C ALA A 83 -1.54 -9.12 -8.27
N GLN A 84 -1.09 -10.02 -9.15
CA GLN A 84 -0.56 -11.34 -8.75
C GLN A 84 0.71 -11.20 -7.93
N MET A 85 1.65 -10.34 -8.37
CA MET A 85 2.85 -10.01 -7.60
C MET A 85 2.50 -9.40 -6.24
N ALA A 86 1.52 -8.48 -6.20
CA ALA A 86 1.05 -7.89 -4.94
C ALA A 86 0.58 -8.97 -3.96
N ARG A 87 -0.19 -9.94 -4.44
CA ARG A 87 -0.67 -11.05 -3.60
C ARG A 87 0.48 -11.85 -3.01
N GLU A 88 1.51 -12.14 -3.80
CA GLU A 88 2.69 -12.87 -3.33
C GLU A 88 3.51 -12.07 -2.32
N LEU A 89 3.62 -10.75 -2.50
CA LEU A 89 4.41 -9.87 -1.63
C LEU A 89 3.71 -9.54 -0.30
N PHE A 90 2.39 -9.39 -0.32
CA PHE A 90 1.62 -8.87 0.83
C PHE A 90 0.69 -9.89 1.47
N ASP A 91 0.61 -11.10 0.93
CA ASP A 91 -0.34 -12.14 1.36
C ASP A 91 -1.77 -11.58 1.53
N THR A 92 -2.23 -10.86 0.52
CA THR A 92 -3.52 -10.15 0.55
C THR A 92 -4.37 -10.46 -0.67
N ASN A 93 -5.68 -10.53 -0.45
CA ASN A 93 -6.67 -10.64 -1.51
C ASN A 93 -7.15 -9.29 -2.04
N TRP A 94 -6.66 -8.18 -1.47
CA TRP A 94 -7.09 -6.84 -1.85
C TRP A 94 -6.19 -6.23 -2.92
N ILE A 95 -6.81 -5.53 -3.87
CA ILE A 95 -6.08 -4.76 -4.88
C ILE A 95 -6.86 -3.48 -5.22
N LYS A 96 -6.17 -2.35 -5.27
CA LYS A 96 -6.68 -1.11 -5.85
C LYS A 96 -6.32 -1.12 -7.33
N LEU A 97 -7.29 -1.48 -8.17
CA LEU A 97 -7.13 -1.50 -9.61
C LEU A 97 -7.00 -0.08 -10.16
N GLU A 98 -5.87 0.18 -10.81
CA GLU A 98 -5.56 1.40 -11.56
C GLU A 98 -5.02 1.01 -12.94
N VAL A 99 -5.67 1.47 -14.01
CA VAL A 99 -5.24 1.31 -15.39
C VAL A 99 -5.40 2.66 -16.07
N ILE A 100 -4.31 3.18 -16.64
CA ILE A 100 -4.23 4.51 -17.26
C ILE A 100 -4.45 4.40 -18.76
#